data_AF-A0A2M8P6Y7-F1
#
_entry.id   AF-A0A2M8P6Y7-F1
#
_cell.length_a   1.000
_cell.length_b   1.000
_cell.length_c   1.000
_cell.angle_alpha   90.00
_cell.angle_beta   90.00
_cell.angle_gamma   90.00
#
_symmetry.space_group_name_H-M   'P 1'
#
loop_
_entity.id
_entity.type
_entity.pdbx_description
1 polymer ?
#
loop_
_entity_poly.entity_id
_entity_poly.type
_entity_poly.pdbx_seq_one_letter_code
_entity_poly.pdbx_strand_id
1 'polypeptide(L)'
;GVDGMEAFVADREFSGVEWFKYLVDTGIPFVIRIKKNHSVHTKRGHLPVIVLFSHLRVGESMTNPDPIDVMGQTVWLVAYRLPDPYVILATNMPPEKALMTYKKRWSIETLFGNLKS
;
A
#
# COMPACT_ATOMS: atom_id res chain seq x y z
N GLY A 1 -11.62 -24.24 -3.72
CA GLY A 1 -11.60 -22.77 -3.88
C GLY A 1 -10.44 -22.25 -3.08
N VAL A 2 -9.51 -21.52 -3.70
CA VAL A 2 -8.28 -21.05 -3.05
C VAL A 2 -8.56 -19.81 -2.18
N ASP A 3 -9.38 -20.02 -1.15
CA ASP A 3 -9.58 -19.10 -0.06
C ASP A 3 -8.46 -19.36 0.96
N GLY A 4 -7.27 -18.80 0.75
CA GLY A 4 -6.13 -19.16 1.60
C GLY A 4 -4.74 -18.63 1.25
N MET A 5 -4.58 -17.70 0.31
CA MET A 5 -3.32 -16.95 0.25
C MET A 5 -3.49 -15.66 1.05
N GLU A 6 -3.19 -15.74 2.34
CA GLU A 6 -3.03 -14.57 3.21
C GLU A 6 -1.94 -13.68 2.62
N ALA A 7 -2.34 -12.54 2.06
CA ALA A 7 -1.39 -11.59 1.51
C ALA A 7 -0.47 -11.10 2.63
N PHE A 8 0.82 -10.91 2.32
CA PHE A 8 1.76 -10.32 3.26
C PHE A 8 1.36 -8.85 3.51
N VAL A 9 0.95 -8.52 4.73
CA VAL A 9 0.56 -7.15 5.12
C VAL A 9 1.60 -6.52 6.02
N ALA A 10 2.13 -5.36 5.64
CA ALA A 10 3.12 -4.62 6.45
C ALA A 10 2.87 -3.10 6.49
N ASP A 11 3.32 -2.44 7.56
CA ASP A 11 3.21 -0.99 7.77
C ASP A 11 4.51 -0.23 7.38
N ARG A 12 4.56 1.08 7.62
CA ARG A 12 5.58 2.06 7.19
C ARG A 12 6.99 1.78 7.68
N GLU A 13 7.17 0.87 8.64
CA GLU A 13 8.48 0.45 9.15
C GLU A 13 9.15 -0.57 8.22
N PHE A 14 8.38 -1.15 7.29
CA PHE A 14 8.91 -2.02 6.27
C PHE A 14 9.75 -1.21 5.27
N SER A 15 11.07 -1.29 5.45
CA SER A 15 12.07 -0.49 4.76
C SER A 15 13.10 -1.41 4.11
N GLY A 16 12.66 -2.19 3.14
CA GLY A 16 13.53 -3.07 2.39
C GLY A 16 13.14 -3.11 0.92
N VAL A 17 13.89 -2.41 0.07
CA VAL A 17 13.82 -2.58 -1.38
C VAL A 17 14.02 -4.05 -1.75
N GLU A 18 14.91 -4.75 -1.03
CA GLU A 18 15.19 -6.17 -1.20
C GLU A 18 13.98 -7.05 -0.90
N TRP A 19 13.26 -6.76 0.19
CA TRP A 19 12.03 -7.48 0.51
C TRP A 19 10.93 -7.21 -0.50
N PHE A 20 10.80 -5.96 -0.96
CA PHE A 20 9.83 -5.59 -1.98
C PHE A 20 10.11 -6.33 -3.29
N LYS A 21 11.38 -6.38 -3.70
CA LYS A 21 11.85 -7.17 -4.84
C LYS A 21 11.58 -8.66 -4.65
N TYR A 22 11.89 -9.22 -3.47
CA TYR A 22 11.66 -10.63 -3.16
C TYR A 22 10.18 -11.01 -3.29
N LEU A 23 9.26 -10.22 -2.72
CA LEU A 23 7.82 -10.48 -2.78
C LEU A 23 7.27 -10.43 -4.21
N VAL A 24 7.79 -9.52 -5.03
CA VAL A 24 7.42 -9.41 -6.44
C VAL A 24 7.98 -10.59 -7.24
N ASP A 25 9.26 -10.91 -7.07
CA ASP A 25 9.96 -11.98 -7.80
C ASP A 25 9.38 -13.37 -7.48
N THR A 26 9.02 -13.61 -6.23
CA THR A 26 8.39 -14.86 -5.78
C THR A 26 6.89 -14.93 -6.08
N GLY A 27 6.28 -13.85 -6.56
CA GLY A 27 4.85 -13.77 -6.84
C GLY A 27 3.97 -13.85 -5.58
N ILE A 28 4.53 -13.61 -4.39
CA ILE A 28 3.79 -13.64 -3.13
C ILE A 28 2.82 -12.45 -3.11
N PRO A 29 1.51 -12.66 -2.91
CA PRO A 29 0.56 -11.56 -2.77
C PRO A 29 0.92 -10.68 -1.57
N PHE A 30 1.00 -9.36 -1.73
CA PHE A 30 1.32 -8.44 -0.63
C PHE A 30 0.51 -7.15 -0.65
N VAL A 31 0.36 -6.53 0.51
CA VAL A 31 -0.21 -5.19 0.71
C VAL A 31 0.64 -4.45 1.73
N ILE A 32 1.48 -3.52 1.27
CA ILE A 32 2.45 -2.83 2.12
C ILE A 32 2.12 -1.35 2.16
N ARG A 33 2.02 -0.76 3.35
CA ARG A 33 1.87 0.68 3.49
C ARG A 33 3.21 1.38 3.30
N ILE A 34 3.27 2.27 2.32
CA ILE A 34 4.45 3.07 2.01
C ILE A 34 4.32 4.49 2.54
N LYS A 35 5.45 5.10 2.90
CA LYS A 35 5.51 6.50 3.33
C LYS A 35 5.18 7.42 2.15
N LYS A 36 4.51 8.55 2.44
CA LYS A 36 4.13 9.60 1.48
C LYS A 36 5.27 10.17 0.62
N ASN A 37 6.50 10.10 1.13
CA ASN A 37 7.70 10.61 0.47
C ASN A 37 8.44 9.55 -0.38
N HIS A 38 7.92 8.33 -0.51
CA HIS A 38 8.52 7.34 -1.39
C HIS A 38 8.51 7.83 -2.83
N SER A 39 9.64 7.63 -3.52
CA SER A 39 9.77 7.98 -4.92
C SER A 39 9.07 6.95 -5.79
N VAL A 40 8.19 7.42 -6.67
CA VAL A 40 7.62 6.67 -7.78
C VAL A 40 8.29 7.12 -9.07
N HIS A 41 8.52 6.19 -9.99
CA HIS A 41 9.05 6.50 -11.30
C HIS A 41 7.90 6.60 -12.32
N THR A 42 7.81 7.76 -12.96
CA THR A 42 6.80 8.07 -13.99
C THR A 42 7.47 8.42 -15.31
N LYS A 43 6.67 8.50 -16.38
CA LYS A 43 7.12 8.98 -17.70
C LYS A 43 7.78 10.38 -17.66
N ARG A 44 7.53 11.17 -16.62
CA ARG A 44 8.08 12.52 -16.42
C ARG A 44 9.25 12.57 -15.42
N GLY A 45 9.75 11.42 -14.99
CA GLY A 45 10.80 11.29 -13.98
C GLY A 45 10.27 10.86 -12.61
N HIS A 46 11.04 11.14 -11.57
CA HIS A 46 10.77 10.74 -10.20
C HIS A 46 9.91 11.79 -9.47
N LEU A 47 8.86 11.35 -8.80
CA LEU A 47 8.09 12.21 -7.89
C LEU A 47 7.69 11.48 -6.62
N PRO A 48 7.39 12.20 -5.52
CA PRO A 48 6.85 11.61 -4.31
C PRO A 48 5.46 11.00 -4.59
N VAL A 49 5.22 9.79 -4.08
CA VAL A 49 3.96 9.07 -4.29
C VAL A 49 2.72 9.86 -3.88
N ILE A 50 2.83 10.72 -2.87
CA ILE A 50 1.72 11.57 -2.41
C ILE A 50 1.19 12.49 -3.49
N VAL A 51 2.02 12.91 -4.45
CA VAL A 51 1.61 13.81 -5.53
C VAL A 51 0.53 13.18 -6.40
N LEU A 52 0.58 11.85 -6.60
CA LEU A 52 -0.45 11.10 -7.33
C LEU A 52 -1.82 11.18 -6.64
N PHE A 53 -1.82 11.34 -5.32
CA PHE A 53 -2.99 11.22 -4.45
C PHE A 53 -3.34 12.54 -3.75
N SER A 54 -2.69 13.65 -4.12
CA SER A 54 -2.81 14.92 -3.41
C SER A 54 -4.20 15.57 -3.52
N HIS A 55 -5.01 15.16 -4.50
CA HIS A 55 -6.35 15.68 -4.76
C HIS A 55 -7.47 14.92 -4.02
N LEU A 56 -7.13 13.84 -3.31
CA LEU A 56 -8.09 13.06 -2.50
C LEU A 56 -8.62 13.86 -1.31
N ARG A 57 -9.95 13.86 -1.13
CA ARG A 57 -10.60 14.45 0.06
C ARG A 57 -10.63 13.45 1.20
N VAL A 58 -10.77 13.94 2.43
CA VAL A 58 -10.86 13.10 3.63
C VAL A 58 -12.06 12.14 3.51
N GLY A 59 -11.80 10.86 3.74
CA GLY A 59 -12.77 9.77 3.60
C GLY A 59 -12.77 9.10 2.23
N GLU A 60 -12.05 9.63 1.24
CA GLU A 60 -11.99 9.04 -0.10
C GLU A 60 -10.81 8.06 -0.27
N SER A 61 -11.03 7.07 -1.13
CA SER A 61 -9.98 6.17 -1.66
C SER A 61 -9.81 6.38 -3.15
N MET A 62 -8.58 6.29 -3.64
CA MET A 62 -8.29 6.22 -5.07
C MET A 62 -7.23 5.16 -5.36
N THR A 63 -7.43 4.45 -6.46
CA THR A 63 -6.44 3.54 -7.03
C THR A 63 -5.78 4.24 -8.20
N ASN A 64 -4.45 4.13 -8.31
CA ASN A 64 -3.75 4.60 -9.51
C ASN A 64 -4.24 3.78 -10.73
N PRO A 65 -4.64 4.42 -11.84
CA PRO A 65 -5.29 3.73 -12.96
C PRO A 65 -4.42 2.65 -13.59
N ASP A 66 -3.10 2.82 -13.55
CA ASP A 66 -2.11 1.89 -14.09
C ASP A 66 -1.15 1.45 -13.00
N PRO A 67 -0.51 0.28 -13.12
CA PRO A 67 0.60 -0.06 -12.25
C PRO A 67 1.79 0.89 -12.51
N ILE A 68 2.51 1.22 -11.45
CA ILE A 68 3.59 2.20 -11.46
C ILE A 68 4.82 1.64 -10.78
N ASP A 69 5.99 2.07 -11.24
CA ASP A 69 7.25 1.67 -10.65
C ASP A 69 7.45 2.38 -9.30
N VAL A 70 7.57 1.55 -8.25
CA VAL A 70 7.93 1.96 -6.91
C VAL A 70 9.21 1.20 -6.56
N MET A 71 10.31 1.91 -6.33
CA MET A 71 11.62 1.30 -6.02
C MET A 71 12.09 0.24 -7.04
N GLY A 72 11.84 0.44 -8.33
CA GLY A 72 12.26 -0.52 -9.36
C GLY A 72 11.33 -1.73 -9.48
N GLN A 73 10.16 -1.73 -8.85
CA GLN A 73 9.15 -2.77 -8.94
C GLN A 73 7.81 -2.21 -9.41
N THR A 74 7.20 -2.84 -10.41
CA THR A 74 5.90 -2.46 -10.96
C THR A 74 4.77 -2.97 -10.08
N VAL A 75 4.04 -2.05 -9.43
CA VAL A 75 2.99 -2.38 -8.47
C VAL A 75 1.76 -1.50 -8.63
N TRP A 76 0.63 -1.97 -8.13
CA TRP A 76 -0.57 -1.15 -7.96
C TRP A 76 -0.45 -0.29 -6.73
N LEU A 77 -0.93 0.95 -6.83
CA LEU A 77 -1.01 1.87 -5.72
C LEU A 77 -2.47 2.16 -5.38
N VAL A 78 -2.80 2.09 -4.10
CA VAL A 78 -4.10 2.47 -3.56
C VAL A 78 -3.86 3.44 -2.42
N ALA A 79 -4.49 4.61 -2.47
CA ALA A 79 -4.46 5.57 -1.38
C ALA A 79 -5.83 5.72 -0.75
N TYR A 80 -5.83 5.96 0.56
CA TYR A 80 -6.98 6.35 1.34
C TYR A 80 -6.62 7.57 2.19
N ARG A 81 -7.46 8.61 2.12
CA ARG A 81 -7.25 9.84 2.87
C ARG A 81 -7.97 9.77 4.22
N LEU A 82 -7.21 9.54 5.29
CA LEU A 82 -7.65 9.82 6.66
C LEU A 82 -7.48 11.31 6.99
N PRO A 83 -8.06 11.84 8.09
CA PRO A 83 -7.84 13.23 8.53
C PRO A 83 -6.36 13.59 8.67
N ASP A 84 -5.59 12.73 9.34
CA ASP A 84 -4.13 12.66 9.31
C ASP A 84 -3.68 11.30 9.88
N PRO A 85 -2.70 10.57 9.29
CA PRO A 85 -1.99 10.79 8.02
C PRO A 85 -2.61 10.00 6.82
N TYR A 86 -2.15 10.28 5.59
CA TYR A 86 -2.51 9.47 4.42
C TYR A 86 -2.13 7.98 4.60
N VAL A 87 -2.97 7.10 4.05
CA VAL A 87 -2.69 5.68 3.93
C VAL A 87 -2.42 5.41 2.46
N ILE A 88 -1.18 5.04 2.13
CA ILE A 88 -0.79 4.72 0.75
C ILE A 88 -0.28 3.29 0.78
N LEU A 89 -0.90 2.44 -0.02
CA LEU A 89 -0.65 1.02 -0.10
C LEU A 89 -0.05 0.69 -1.45
N ALA A 90 1.00 -0.11 -1.44
CA ALA A 90 1.59 -0.73 -2.61
C ALA A 90 1.28 -2.22 -2.59
N THR A 91 0.85 -2.76 -3.73
CA THR A 91 0.36 -4.14 -3.82
C THR A 91 0.58 -4.72 -5.22
N ASN A 92 0.86 -6.01 -5.31
CA ASN A 92 0.80 -6.79 -6.56
C ASN A 92 -0.55 -7.50 -6.76
N MET A 93 -1.52 -7.27 -5.86
CA MET A 93 -2.87 -7.84 -5.91
C MET A 93 -3.87 -6.92 -6.60
N PRO A 94 -5.08 -7.41 -6.92
CA PRO A 94 -6.18 -6.55 -7.30
C PRO A 94 -6.42 -5.45 -6.25
N PRO A 95 -6.40 -4.17 -6.64
CA PRO A 95 -6.45 -3.03 -5.72
C PRO A 95 -7.71 -3.01 -4.85
N GLU A 96 -8.82 -3.50 -5.39
CA GLU A 96 -10.11 -3.65 -4.70
C GLU A 96 -9.99 -4.53 -3.45
N LYS A 97 -9.24 -5.63 -3.56
CA LYS A 97 -8.98 -6.55 -2.45
C LYS A 97 -7.94 -5.99 -1.49
N ALA A 98 -6.93 -5.28 -2.00
CA ALA A 98 -5.82 -4.77 -1.19
C ALA A 98 -6.30 -3.84 -0.06
N LEU A 99 -7.20 -2.90 -0.37
CA LEU A 99 -7.72 -1.98 0.65
C LEU A 99 -8.51 -2.71 1.74
N MET A 100 -9.34 -3.69 1.35
CA MET A 100 -10.09 -4.52 2.30
C MET A 100 -9.18 -5.36 3.19
N THR A 101 -8.15 -5.99 2.61
CA THR A 101 -7.18 -6.80 3.34
C THR A 101 -6.40 -5.95 4.35
N TYR A 102 -5.94 -4.77 3.93
CA TYR A 102 -5.25 -3.86 4.84
C TYR A 102 -6.15 -3.35 5.96
N LYS A 103 -7.43 -3.04 5.65
CA LYS A 103 -8.42 -2.61 6.66
C LYS A 103 -8.67 -3.68 7.73
N LYS A 104 -8.71 -4.96 7.36
CA LYS A 104 -8.84 -6.07 8.33
C LYS A 104 -7.66 -6.07 9.31
N ARG A 105 -6.43 -5.97 8.82
CA ARG A 105 -5.22 -5.90 9.68
C ARG A 105 -5.23 -4.68 10.59
N TRP A 106 -5.53 -3.50 10.04
CA TRP A 106 -5.64 -2.28 10.85
C TRP A 106 -6.68 -2.45 11.96
N SER A 107 -7.87 -2.95 11.63
CA SER A 107 -8.96 -3.11 12.60
C SER A 107 -8.54 -4.00 13.78
N ILE A 108 -7.76 -5.05 13.52
CA ILE A 108 -7.18 -5.93 14.53
C ILE A 108 -6.20 -5.15 15.41
N GLU A 109 -5.29 -4.36 14.83
CA GLU A 109 -4.33 -3.57 15.61
C GLU A 109 -4.98 -2.45 16.43
N THR A 110 -6.01 -1.78 15.90
CA THR A 110 -6.80 -0.81 16.68
C THR A 110 -7.51 -1.49 17.84
N LEU A 111 -8.08 -2.69 17.61
CA LEU A 111 -8.75 -3.46 18.66
C LEU A 111 -7.78 -3.85 19.80
N PHE A 112 -6.61 -4.39 19.44
CA PHE A 112 -5.58 -4.76 20.43
C PHE A 112 -4.86 -3.55 21.05
N GLY A 113 -4.78 -2.42 20.34
CA GLY A 113 -4.28 -1.15 20.88
C GLY A 113 -5.19 -0.59 21.97
N ASN A 114 -6.51 -0.72 21.80
CA ASN A 114 -7.50 -0.30 22.82
C ASN A 114 -7.51 -1.20 24.07
N LEU A 115 -6.98 -2.42 23.98
CA LEU A 115 -6.87 -3.36 25.10
C LEU A 115 -5.58 -3.17 25.92
N LYS A 116 -4.71 -2.23 25.54
CA LYS A 116 -3.49 -1.88 26.28
C LYS A 116 -3.64 -0.67 27.21
N SER A 117 -4.86 -0.14 27.39
CA SER A 117 -5.17 0.92 28.36
C SER A 117 -5.62 0.37 29.71
#